data_AF-A1DPA8-F1
#
_entry.id   AF-A1DPA8-F1
#
_cell.length_a   1.000
_cell.length_b   1.000
_cell.length_c   1.000
_cell.angle_alpha   90.00
_cell.angle_beta   90.00
_cell.angle_gamma   90.00
#
_symmetry.space_group_name_H-M   'P 1'
#
loop_
_entity.id
_entity.type
_entity.pdbx_description
1 polymer ?
#
loop_
_entity_poly.entity_id
_entity_poly.type
_entity_poly.pdbx_seq_one_letter_code
_entity_poly.pdbx_strand_id
1 'polypeptide(L)'
;MVKDKTTVIEYVPLPLHQSHLTTAPREFNDLVNMTPTELRAWLAEEQSQSSGWTGASASGETVGHESGRRIVDILEHNPSKDPSGYSDEDLEHMRRVVSYCKRHLAQEEHAKRDTGSRSYRSLKNWGHDALKE
;
A
#
# COMPACT_ATOMS: atom_id res chain seq x y z
N MET A 1 44.35 -7.07 -31.58
CA MET A 1 43.45 -7.17 -30.41
C MET A 1 43.64 -5.89 -29.62
N VAL A 2 42.65 -5.05 -29.32
CA VAL A 2 41.31 -5.33 -28.78
C VAL A 2 40.36 -4.21 -29.27
N LYS A 3 39.15 -4.54 -29.72
CA LYS A 3 38.12 -3.53 -30.06
C LYS A 3 37.24 -3.35 -28.84
N ASP A 4 37.34 -2.21 -28.15
CA ASP A 4 36.38 -1.86 -27.11
C ASP A 4 35.02 -1.58 -27.75
N LYS A 5 34.06 -2.47 -27.47
CA LYS A 5 32.65 -2.25 -27.79
C LYS A 5 32.03 -1.58 -26.58
N THR A 6 32.04 -0.25 -26.56
CA THR A 6 31.19 0.52 -25.65
C THR A 6 29.75 0.33 -26.11
N THR A 7 29.03 -0.60 -25.46
CA THR A 7 27.59 -0.73 -25.62
C THR A 7 26.94 0.51 -25.01
N VAL A 8 26.49 1.41 -25.88
CA VAL A 8 25.65 2.55 -25.49
C VAL A 8 24.28 1.96 -25.16
N ILE A 9 23.95 1.89 -23.87
CA ILE A 9 22.59 1.58 -23.43
C ILE A 9 21.79 2.85 -23.68
N GLU A 10 20.95 2.82 -24.70
CA GLU A 10 20.04 3.91 -25.04
C GLU A 10 19.04 4.08 -23.89
N TYR A 11 19.18 5.17 -23.14
CA TYR A 11 18.19 5.57 -22.15
C TYR A 11 16.98 6.11 -22.91
N VAL A 12 15.93 5.29 -23.01
CA VAL A 12 14.63 5.74 -23.54
C VAL A 12 13.85 6.34 -22.38
N PRO A 13 13.73 7.68 -22.26
CA PRO A 13 12.98 8.30 -21.19
C PRO A 13 11.50 7.94 -21.35
N LEU A 14 10.92 7.29 -20.33
CA LEU A 14 9.49 7.06 -20.27
C LEU A 14 8.76 8.42 -20.21
N PRO A 15 7.60 8.58 -20.90
CA PRO A 15 6.83 9.82 -20.85
C PRO A 15 6.51 10.22 -19.41
N LEU A 16 6.69 11.51 -19.07
CA LEU A 16 6.53 12.05 -17.71
C LEU A 16 5.18 11.74 -17.05
N HIS A 17 4.13 11.43 -17.82
CA HIS A 17 2.82 11.02 -17.32
C HIS A 17 2.74 9.52 -16.92
N GLN A 18 3.65 8.67 -17.42
CA GLN A 18 3.69 7.25 -17.09
C GLN A 18 4.59 6.93 -15.88
N SER A 19 5.49 7.83 -15.49
CA SER A 19 6.46 7.58 -14.40
C SER A 19 5.80 7.43 -13.02
N HIS A 20 4.61 7.99 -12.83
CA HIS A 20 3.86 7.92 -11.56
C HIS A 20 3.02 6.64 -11.50
N LEU A 21 2.70 6.08 -12.67
CA LEU A 21 1.93 4.85 -12.79
C LEU A 21 2.80 3.63 -12.46
N THR A 22 4.09 3.68 -12.80
CA THR A 22 5.04 2.57 -12.64
C THR A 22 5.69 2.47 -11.26
N THR A 23 5.72 3.55 -10.47
CA THR A 23 6.27 3.52 -9.10
C THR A 23 5.26 3.02 -8.06
N ALA A 24 3.96 3.27 -8.26
CA ALA A 24 2.94 2.96 -7.27
C ALA A 24 2.89 1.47 -6.87
N PRO A 25 2.99 0.47 -7.78
CA PRO A 25 3.03 -0.93 -7.38
C PRO A 25 4.27 -1.30 -6.57
N ARG A 26 5.43 -0.71 -6.92
CA ARG A 26 6.67 -0.92 -6.16
C ARG A 26 6.54 -0.34 -4.76
N GLU A 27 6.16 0.93 -4.65
CA GLU A 27 6.02 1.62 -3.37
C GLU A 27 4.92 0.99 -2.50
N PHE A 28 3.84 0.50 -3.10
CA PHE A 28 2.81 -0.26 -2.40
C PHE A 28 3.41 -1.53 -1.79
N ASN A 29 4.19 -2.27 -2.57
CA ASN A 29 4.81 -3.52 -2.13
C ASN A 29 5.89 -3.30 -1.06
N ASP A 30 6.47 -2.09 -0.98
CA ASP A 30 7.41 -1.69 0.07
C ASP A 30 6.67 -1.22 1.35
N LEU A 31 5.54 -0.54 1.20
CA LEU A 31 4.77 0.02 2.33
C LEU A 31 3.80 -0.98 2.95
N VAL A 32 3.18 -1.87 2.17
CA VAL A 32 2.30 -2.92 2.70
C VAL A 32 3.14 -4.09 3.17
N ASN A 33 3.37 -4.16 4.49
CA ASN A 33 4.25 -5.13 5.15
C ASN A 33 3.48 -6.21 5.93
N MET A 34 2.14 -6.20 5.86
CA MET A 34 1.29 -7.27 6.38
C MET A 34 0.94 -8.27 5.27
N THR A 35 1.03 -9.56 5.57
CA THR A 35 0.53 -10.61 4.67
C THR A 35 -1.00 -10.61 4.60
N PRO A 36 -1.63 -11.20 3.57
CA PRO A 36 -3.09 -11.33 3.50
C PRO A 36 -3.71 -11.96 4.74
N THR A 37 -3.06 -12.99 5.28
CA THR A 37 -3.52 -13.70 6.48
C THR A 37 -3.48 -12.81 7.71
N GLU A 38 -2.39 -12.07 7.92
CA GLU A 38 -2.26 -11.15 9.05
C GLU A 38 -3.23 -9.98 8.96
N LEU A 39 -3.38 -9.42 7.75
CA LEU A 39 -4.29 -8.31 7.53
C LEU A 39 -5.75 -8.76 7.73
N ARG A 40 -6.14 -9.95 7.27
CA ARG A 40 -7.48 -10.50 7.57
C ARG A 40 -7.72 -10.72 9.05
N ALA A 41 -6.74 -11.29 9.76
CA ALA A 41 -6.85 -11.50 11.19
C ALA A 41 -7.06 -10.17 11.92
N TRP A 42 -6.29 -9.14 11.55
CA TRP A 42 -6.45 -7.78 12.05
C TRP A 42 -7.83 -7.19 11.73
N LEU A 43 -8.30 -7.31 10.48
CA LEU A 43 -9.57 -6.74 10.04
C LEU A 43 -10.78 -7.34 10.78
N ALA A 44 -10.67 -8.58 11.25
CA ALA A 44 -11.71 -9.22 12.06
C ALA A 44 -11.88 -8.61 13.46
N GLU A 45 -10.91 -7.83 13.95
CA GLU A 45 -10.96 -7.25 15.29
C GLU A 45 -11.85 -6.00 15.37
N GLU A 46 -12.58 -5.82 16.48
CA GLU A 46 -13.43 -4.65 16.72
C GLU A 46 -12.65 -3.33 16.61
N GLN A 47 -11.41 -3.34 17.05
CA GLN A 47 -10.53 -2.19 16.97
C GLN A 47 -10.20 -1.77 15.54
N SER A 48 -10.13 -2.72 14.62
CA SER A 48 -9.96 -2.43 13.20
C SER A 48 -11.25 -1.82 12.62
N GLN A 49 -12.39 -2.45 12.89
CA GLN A 49 -13.70 -2.07 12.34
C GLN A 49 -14.14 -0.65 12.75
N SER A 50 -13.79 -0.23 13.96
CA SER A 50 -14.13 1.08 14.53
C SER A 50 -13.10 2.18 14.27
N SER A 51 -11.95 1.85 13.67
CA SER A 51 -10.84 2.79 13.49
C SER A 51 -10.84 3.47 12.13
N GLY A 52 -11.13 4.77 12.13
CA GLY A 52 -10.97 5.63 10.97
C GLY A 52 -12.15 6.55 10.74
N TRP A 53 -12.24 7.05 9.51
CA TRP A 53 -13.33 7.87 9.03
C TRP A 53 -14.33 7.00 8.25
N THR A 54 -15.62 7.10 8.56
CA THR A 54 -16.70 6.36 7.90
C THR A 54 -17.14 6.95 6.57
N GLY A 55 -16.65 8.15 6.23
CA GLY A 55 -17.01 8.77 4.97
C GLY A 55 -18.51 9.05 4.84
N ALA A 56 -19.00 8.88 3.62
CA ALA A 56 -20.42 8.84 3.31
C ALA A 56 -20.96 7.40 3.26
N SER A 57 -20.22 6.43 3.82
CA SER A 57 -20.62 5.02 3.77
C SER A 57 -21.93 4.82 4.53
N ALA A 58 -22.95 4.33 3.83
CA ALA A 58 -24.24 3.98 4.42
C ALA A 58 -24.15 2.75 5.35
N SER A 59 -23.11 1.93 5.22
CA SER A 59 -22.90 0.75 6.08
C SER A 59 -22.30 1.09 7.44
N GLY A 60 -21.84 2.34 7.65
CA GLY A 60 -21.12 2.74 8.86
C GLY A 60 -19.68 2.23 8.92
N GLU A 61 -19.20 1.58 7.86
CA GLU A 61 -17.83 1.09 7.74
C GLU A 61 -16.83 2.23 7.51
N THR A 62 -15.62 2.08 8.07
CA THR A 62 -14.53 3.02 7.83
C THR A 62 -13.85 2.80 6.49
N VAL A 63 -13.45 3.90 5.83
CA VAL A 63 -12.70 3.88 4.57
C VAL A 63 -11.39 3.08 4.70
N GLY A 64 -10.76 3.12 5.87
CA GLY A 64 -9.57 2.31 6.14
C GLY A 64 -9.89 0.82 6.17
N HIS A 65 -10.98 0.42 6.85
CA HIS A 65 -11.38 -0.98 6.93
C HIS A 65 -11.76 -1.55 5.55
N GLU A 66 -12.48 -0.77 4.74
CA GLU A 66 -12.78 -1.09 3.35
C GLU A 66 -11.49 -1.25 2.53
N SER A 67 -10.57 -0.29 2.63
CA SER A 67 -9.28 -0.33 1.97
C SER A 67 -8.49 -1.59 2.32
N GLY A 68 -8.48 -1.98 3.59
CA GLY A 68 -7.80 -3.18 4.06
C GLY A 68 -8.30 -4.47 3.39
N ARG A 69 -9.61 -4.62 3.20
CA ARG A 69 -10.14 -5.79 2.47
C ARG A 69 -9.68 -5.80 1.02
N ARG A 70 -9.71 -4.64 0.36
CA ARG A 70 -9.22 -4.54 -1.02
C ARG A 70 -7.73 -4.83 -1.14
N ILE A 71 -6.93 -4.45 -0.13
CA ILE A 71 -5.51 -4.83 -0.07
C ILE A 71 -5.36 -6.35 0.04
N VAL A 72 -6.17 -7.02 0.88
CA VAL A 72 -6.19 -8.49 0.95
C VAL A 72 -6.47 -9.07 -0.43
N ASP A 73 -7.53 -8.63 -1.11
CA ASP A 73 -7.89 -9.14 -2.44
C ASP A 73 -6.73 -8.98 -3.43
N ILE A 74 -6.10 -7.79 -3.48
CA ILE A 74 -4.95 -7.49 -4.35
C ILE A 74 -3.78 -8.45 -4.11
N LEU A 75 -3.44 -8.65 -2.83
CA LEU A 75 -2.32 -9.50 -2.46
C LEU A 75 -2.59 -11.00 -2.72
N GLU A 76 -3.85 -11.43 -2.64
CA GLU A 76 -4.24 -12.83 -2.88
C GLU A 76 -4.32 -13.17 -4.36
N HIS A 77 -4.84 -12.27 -5.20
CA HIS A 77 -4.97 -12.57 -6.62
C HIS A 77 -3.66 -12.35 -7.41
N ASN A 78 -2.70 -11.58 -6.87
CA ASN A 78 -1.39 -11.36 -7.49
C ASN A 78 -0.21 -11.57 -6.50
N PRO A 79 -0.01 -12.81 -5.98
CA PRO A 79 1.00 -13.10 -4.97
C PRO A 79 2.44 -12.96 -5.48
N SER A 80 2.66 -13.08 -6.80
CA SER A 80 3.96 -12.87 -7.45
C SER A 80 4.32 -11.39 -7.57
N LYS A 81 3.38 -10.47 -7.29
CA LYS A 81 3.54 -9.02 -7.43
C LYS A 81 3.93 -8.62 -8.86
N ASP A 82 3.45 -9.37 -9.85
CA ASP A 82 3.72 -9.10 -11.26
C ASP A 82 2.99 -7.79 -11.66
N PRO A 83 3.71 -6.75 -12.12
CA PRO A 83 3.07 -5.50 -12.54
C PRO A 83 1.99 -5.67 -13.61
N SER A 84 2.09 -6.70 -14.46
CA SER A 84 1.10 -7.00 -15.51
C SER A 84 -0.16 -7.69 -15.00
N GLY A 85 -0.13 -8.20 -13.75
CA GLY A 85 -1.25 -8.88 -13.10
C GLY A 85 -2.19 -7.96 -12.32
N TYR A 86 -1.95 -6.64 -12.34
CA TYR A 86 -2.82 -5.65 -11.69
C TYR A 86 -3.81 -5.04 -12.69
N SER A 87 -5.06 -4.91 -12.27
CA SER A 87 -6.05 -4.12 -12.99
C SER A 87 -5.83 -2.62 -12.79
N ASP A 88 -6.43 -1.78 -13.65
CA ASP A 88 -6.39 -0.32 -13.47
C ASP A 88 -6.97 0.12 -12.13
N GLU A 89 -8.01 -0.60 -11.68
CA GLU A 89 -8.65 -0.43 -10.38
C GLU A 89 -7.70 -0.77 -9.22
N ASP A 90 -6.91 -1.83 -9.33
CA ASP A 90 -5.88 -2.15 -8.32
C ASP A 90 -4.84 -1.05 -8.27
N LEU A 91 -4.35 -0.62 -9.43
CA LEU A 91 -3.35 0.43 -9.54
C LEU A 91 -3.83 1.75 -8.94
N GLU A 92 -5.11 2.12 -9.14
CA GLU A 92 -5.70 3.30 -8.49
C GLU A 92 -5.72 3.15 -6.97
N HIS A 93 -6.17 1.99 -6.47
CA HIS A 93 -6.23 1.75 -5.03
C HIS A 93 -4.83 1.74 -4.40
N MET A 94 -3.86 1.09 -5.02
CA MET A 94 -2.46 1.07 -4.59
C MET A 94 -1.90 2.50 -4.44
N ARG A 95 -2.21 3.41 -5.37
CA ARG A 95 -1.81 4.83 -5.26
C ARG A 95 -2.41 5.52 -4.04
N ARG A 96 -3.69 5.23 -3.73
CA ARG A 96 -4.35 5.75 -2.54
C ARG A 96 -3.70 5.22 -1.26
N VAL A 97 -3.39 3.92 -1.21
CA VAL A 97 -2.68 3.27 -0.10
C VAL A 97 -1.32 3.89 0.13
N VAL A 98 -0.49 4.00 -0.92
CA VAL A 98 0.85 4.62 -0.85
C VAL A 98 0.76 6.05 -0.31
N SER A 99 -0.16 6.84 -0.86
CA SER A 99 -0.37 8.24 -0.44
C SER A 99 -0.81 8.34 1.01
N TYR A 100 -1.68 7.44 1.47
CA TYR A 100 -2.15 7.39 2.84
C TYR A 100 -1.01 7.05 3.81
N CYS A 101 -0.30 5.94 3.55
CA CYS A 101 0.77 5.45 4.41
C CYS A 101 1.91 6.47 4.51
N LYS A 102 2.38 7.03 3.38
CA LYS A 102 3.44 8.05 3.40
C LYS A 102 3.08 9.28 4.24
N ARG A 103 1.87 9.80 4.08
CA ARG A 103 1.42 10.98 4.84
C ARG A 103 1.32 10.67 6.34
N HIS A 104 0.75 9.52 6.71
CA HIS A 104 0.57 9.17 8.12
C HIS A 104 1.91 8.83 8.77
N LEU A 105 2.80 8.10 8.10
CA LEU A 105 4.14 7.83 8.61
C LEU A 105 4.98 9.10 8.78
N ALA A 106 4.82 10.09 7.91
CA ALA A 106 5.52 11.39 8.03
C ALA A 106 4.92 12.28 9.14
N GLN A 107 3.61 12.20 9.37
CA GLN A 107 2.93 12.98 10.41
C GLN A 107 3.12 12.38 11.81
N GLU A 108 3.38 11.08 11.91
CA GLU A 108 3.31 10.35 13.16
C GLU A 108 4.63 9.65 13.48
N GLU A 109 5.66 10.43 13.88
CA GLU A 109 6.85 9.87 14.54
C GLU A 109 6.47 9.08 15.82
N HIS A 110 5.27 9.36 16.37
CA HIS A 110 4.68 8.72 17.54
C HIS A 110 3.92 7.42 17.29
N ALA A 111 3.45 7.12 16.07
CA ALA A 111 2.72 5.87 15.78
C ALA A 111 3.58 4.62 16.02
N LYS A 112 4.91 4.76 15.91
CA LYS A 112 5.88 3.71 16.28
C LYS A 112 5.97 3.44 17.79
N ARG A 113 5.36 4.27 18.64
CA ARG A 113 5.54 4.24 20.10
C ARG A 113 4.25 3.93 20.88
N ASP A 114 3.08 4.05 20.26
CA ASP A 114 1.79 3.77 20.90
C ASP A 114 0.87 2.92 20.01
N THR A 115 0.84 1.62 20.30
CA THR A 115 -0.03 0.63 19.64
C THR A 115 -1.51 0.80 19.99
N GLY A 116 -1.83 1.59 21.03
CA GLY A 116 -3.20 1.96 21.38
C GLY A 116 -3.76 3.08 20.51
N SER A 117 -2.90 3.84 19.82
CA SER A 117 -3.29 5.04 19.09
C SER A 117 -4.22 4.77 17.91
N ARG A 118 -5.09 5.75 17.61
CA ARG A 118 -5.95 5.72 16.40
C ARG A 118 -5.12 5.65 15.12
N SER A 119 -3.96 6.28 15.11
CA SER A 119 -3.03 6.31 13.98
C SER A 119 -2.45 4.94 13.68
N TYR A 120 -1.93 4.24 14.70
CA TYR A 120 -1.43 2.87 14.55
C TYR A 120 -2.52 1.92 14.02
N ARG A 121 -3.71 1.96 14.64
CA ARG A 121 -4.84 1.12 14.20
C ARG A 121 -5.24 1.41 12.75
N SER A 122 -5.22 2.69 12.36
CA SER A 122 -5.55 3.07 10.99
C SER A 122 -4.46 2.62 10.02
N LEU A 123 -3.17 2.83 10.29
CA LEU A 123 -2.08 2.32 9.45
C LEU A 123 -2.18 0.81 9.19
N LYS A 124 -2.55 0.03 10.21
CA LYS A 124 -2.80 -1.42 10.04
C LYS A 124 -4.00 -1.73 9.15
N ASN A 125 -5.08 -0.95 9.22
CA ASN A 125 -6.19 -1.06 8.26
C ASN A 125 -5.72 -0.80 6.81
N TRP A 126 -4.66 -0.02 6.62
CA TRP A 126 -4.03 0.25 5.33
C TRP A 126 -2.87 -0.71 4.99
N GLY A 127 -2.76 -1.83 5.70
CA GLY A 127 -1.79 -2.89 5.43
C GLY A 127 -0.37 -2.62 5.92
N HIS A 128 -0.15 -1.54 6.67
CA HIS A 128 1.15 -1.21 7.25
C HIS A 128 1.12 -1.39 8.77
N ASP A 129 1.88 -2.36 9.27
CA ASP A 129 2.16 -2.52 10.68
C ASP A 129 3.45 -1.76 11.02
N ALA A 130 3.33 -0.68 11.81
CA ALA A 130 4.46 0.18 12.18
C ALA A 130 5.48 -0.50 13.11
N LEU A 131 5.17 -1.70 13.64
CA LEU A 131 6.09 -2.52 14.42
C LEU A 131 6.88 -3.54 13.58
N LYS A 132 6.57 -3.65 12.29
CA LYS A 132 7.29 -4.52 11.36
C LYS A 132 8.33 -3.71 10.57
N GLU A 133 9.57 -4.20 10.57
CA GLU A 133 10.68 -3.70 9.75
C GLU A 133 10.78 -4.43 8.41
#